data_AF-A0A259LAR7-F1
#
_entry.id   AF-A0A259LAR7-F1
#
_cell.length_a   1.000
_cell.length_b   1.000
_cell.length_c   1.000
_cell.angle_alpha   90.00
_cell.angle_beta   90.00
_cell.angle_gamma   90.00
#
_symmetry.space_group_name_H-M   'P 1'
#
loop_
_entity.id
_entity.type
_entity.pdbx_description
1 polymer ?
#
loop_
_entity_poly.entity_id
_entity_poly.type
_entity_poly.pdbx_seq_one_letter_code
_entity_poly.pdbx_strand_id
1 'polypeptide(L)'
;MTKNHPDEMQADLRKAEWKIRTELAAAYRLVALFGWDDLVFTHLSARVPGPEHHFLINPYGLLFHEMTASSLVKVDQNGEVVEAGGLRRVNPAGFTIHSAVHMGREDAGAVMHLHAADGVAVSAHRDG
;
A
#
# COMPACT_ATOMS: atom_id res chain seq x y z
N MET A 1 0.02 -35.85 9.04
CA MET A 1 0.02 -34.47 8.51
C MET A 1 -1.43 -34.04 8.41
N THR A 2 -1.94 -33.34 9.43
CA THR A 2 -3.30 -32.80 9.44
C THR A 2 -3.39 -31.74 8.34
N LYS A 3 -4.31 -31.93 7.38
CA LYS A 3 -4.64 -30.89 6.41
C LYS A 3 -5.35 -29.78 7.20
N ASN A 4 -4.81 -28.56 7.20
CA ASN A 4 -5.46 -27.41 7.84
C ASN A 4 -6.88 -27.24 7.28
N HIS A 5 -7.85 -26.97 8.15
CA HIS A 5 -9.22 -26.76 7.72
C HIS A 5 -9.33 -25.43 6.92
N PRO A 6 -10.20 -25.34 5.91
CA PRO A 6 -10.35 -24.12 5.09
C PRO A 6 -10.57 -22.86 5.92
N ASP A 7 -11.30 -22.97 7.03
CA ASP A 7 -11.60 -21.86 7.93
C ASP A 7 -10.36 -21.37 8.71
N GLU A 8 -9.47 -22.28 9.11
CA GLU A 8 -8.21 -21.94 9.79
C GLU A 8 -7.27 -21.19 8.84
N MET A 9 -7.15 -21.67 7.60
CA MET A 9 -6.34 -21.01 6.58
C MET A 9 -6.85 -19.59 6.28
N GLN A 10 -8.17 -19.39 6.22
CA GLN A 10 -8.76 -18.06 6.05
C GLN A 10 -8.50 -17.15 7.26
N ALA A 11 -8.56 -17.69 8.48
CA ALA A 11 -8.23 -16.93 9.68
C ALA A 11 -6.76 -16.48 9.70
N ASP A 12 -5.84 -17.36 9.29
CA ASP A 12 -4.41 -17.04 9.19
C ASP A 12 -4.13 -15.96 8.14
N LEU A 13 -4.76 -16.04 6.96
CA LEU A 13 -4.63 -15.01 5.92
C LEU A 13 -5.15 -13.65 6.40
N ARG A 14 -6.29 -13.61 7.11
CA ARG A 14 -6.82 -12.37 7.70
C ARG A 14 -5.87 -11.78 8.74
N LYS A 15 -5.28 -12.62 9.59
CA LYS A 15 -4.29 -12.18 10.58
C LYS A 15 -3.03 -11.63 9.92
N ALA A 16 -2.57 -12.28 8.84
CA ALA A 16 -1.42 -11.83 8.06
C ALA A 16 -1.70 -10.49 7.35
N GLU A 17 -2.86 -10.34 6.71
CA GLU A 17 -3.30 -9.08 6.10
C GLU A 17 -3.35 -7.95 7.14
N TRP A 18 -3.93 -8.22 8.33
CA TRP A 18 -4.04 -7.20 9.39
C TRP A 18 -2.68 -6.72 9.91
N LYS A 19 -1.70 -7.63 10.00
CA LYS A 19 -0.33 -7.28 10.34
C LYS A 19 0.25 -6.29 9.31
N ILE A 20 0.09 -6.59 8.02
CA ILE A 20 0.57 -5.71 6.94
C ILE A 20 -0.16 -4.37 6.95
N ARG A 21 -1.47 -4.34 7.19
CA ARG A 21 -2.22 -3.09 7.34
C ARG A 21 -1.65 -2.20 8.45
N THR A 22 -1.27 -2.81 9.58
CA THR A 22 -0.68 -2.10 10.72
C THR A 22 0.71 -1.57 10.38
N GLU A 23 1.56 -2.38 9.76
CA GLU A 23 2.92 -1.98 9.36
C GLU A 23 2.90 -0.90 8.27
N LEU A 24 2.03 -1.05 7.26
CA LEU A 24 1.87 -0.06 6.19
C LEU A 24 1.34 1.27 6.76
N ALA A 25 0.35 1.25 7.65
CA ALA A 25 -0.13 2.45 8.32
C ALA A 25 0.97 3.13 9.16
N ALA A 26 1.82 2.36 9.83
CA ALA A 26 2.99 2.89 10.51
C ALA A 26 3.99 3.53 9.53
N ALA A 27 4.22 2.92 8.37
CA ALA A 27 5.09 3.47 7.33
C ALA A 27 4.57 4.83 6.81
N TYR A 28 3.26 4.96 6.54
CA TYR A 28 2.65 6.26 6.21
C TYR A 28 2.93 7.32 7.28
N ARG A 29 2.76 6.99 8.56
CA ARG A 29 3.01 7.92 9.65
C ARG A 29 4.48 8.27 9.84
N LEU A 30 5.39 7.34 9.57
CA LEU A 30 6.82 7.62 9.57
C LEU A 30 7.20 8.58 8.43
N VAL A 31 6.64 8.38 7.23
CA VAL A 31 6.83 9.30 6.10
C VAL A 31 6.37 10.72 6.47
N ALA A 32 5.20 10.86 7.09
CA ALA A 32 4.72 12.16 7.59
C ALA A 32 5.63 12.74 8.70
N LEU A 33 6.10 11.90 9.63
CA LEU A 33 7.02 12.32 10.70
C LEU A 33 8.34 12.87 10.14
N PHE A 34 8.84 12.29 9.05
CA PHE A 34 10.06 12.73 8.38
C PHE A 34 9.84 13.84 7.33
N GLY A 35 8.59 14.28 7.11
CA GLY A 35 8.25 15.32 6.13
C GLY A 35 8.52 14.91 4.69
N TRP A 36 8.32 13.63 4.37
CA TRP A 36 8.53 13.07 3.03
C TRP A 36 7.24 12.97 2.20
N ASP A 37 6.10 13.33 2.78
CA ASP A 37 4.80 13.38 2.12
C ASP A 37 4.59 14.69 1.35
N ASP A 38 3.69 14.65 0.37
CA ASP A 38 3.27 15.82 -0.41
C ASP A 38 1.74 15.84 -0.46
N LEU A 39 1.16 16.43 0.59
CA LEU A 39 -0.28 16.53 0.82
C LEU A 39 -0.97 15.16 0.65
N VAL A 40 -1.72 14.98 -0.43
CA VAL A 40 -2.53 13.78 -0.71
C VAL A 40 -2.08 13.03 -1.96
N PHE A 41 -0.91 13.37 -2.53
CA PHE A 41 -0.45 12.90 -3.84
C PHE A 41 0.62 11.81 -3.79
N THR A 42 1.16 11.50 -2.62
CA THR A 42 2.10 10.38 -2.42
C THR A 42 1.36 9.07 -2.15
N HIS A 43 2.01 7.93 -2.44
CA HIS A 43 1.40 6.60 -2.25
C HIS A 43 2.42 5.55 -1.81
N LEU A 44 1.98 4.65 -0.93
CA LEU A 44 2.69 3.43 -0.55
C LEU A 44 1.74 2.26 -0.84
N SER A 45 2.28 1.11 -1.24
CA SER A 45 1.47 -0.10 -1.37
C SER A 45 2.16 -1.31 -0.79
N ALA A 46 1.37 -2.28 -0.35
CA ALA A 46 1.86 -3.58 0.11
C ALA A 46 1.00 -4.71 -0.45
N ARG A 47 1.65 -5.81 -0.83
CA ARG A 47 0.98 -7.03 -1.32
C ARG A 47 0.26 -7.72 -0.16
N VAL A 48 -0.97 -8.14 -0.40
CA VAL A 48 -1.76 -8.96 0.54
C VAL A 48 -1.38 -10.44 0.33
N PRO A 49 -1.11 -11.21 1.40
CA PRO A 49 -0.87 -12.65 1.31
C PRO A 49 -2.13 -13.36 0.84
N GLY A 50 -1.96 -14.27 -0.11
CA GLY A 50 -3.06 -15.05 -0.65
C GLY A 50 -2.83 -15.42 -2.11
N PRO A 51 -3.75 -16.19 -2.72
CA PRO A 51 -3.66 -16.58 -4.12
C PRO A 51 -3.96 -15.42 -5.08
N GLU A 52 -4.65 -14.39 -4.60
CA GLU A 52 -5.05 -13.23 -5.40
C GLU A 52 -3.95 -12.16 -5.45
N HIS A 53 -3.90 -11.41 -6.56
CA HIS A 53 -3.02 -10.24 -6.67
C HIS A 53 -3.69 -9.01 -6.07
N HIS A 54 -3.87 -9.05 -4.74
CA HIS A 54 -4.42 -7.93 -3.98
C HIS A 54 -3.34 -7.07 -3.32
N PHE A 55 -3.63 -5.78 -3.19
CA PHE A 55 -2.71 -4.79 -2.64
C PHE A 55 -3.43 -3.83 -1.71
N LEU A 56 -2.73 -3.35 -0.69
CA LEU A 56 -3.18 -2.29 0.20
C LEU A 56 -2.61 -0.95 -0.25
N ILE A 57 -3.40 0.12 -0.20
CA ILE A 57 -2.99 1.50 -0.52
C ILE A 57 -3.81 2.52 0.29
N ASN A 58 -3.30 3.74 0.46
CA ASN A 58 -4.04 4.83 1.10
C ASN A 58 -5.30 5.19 0.31
N PRO A 59 -6.41 5.52 1.01
CA PRO A 59 -7.52 6.16 0.37
C PRO A 59 -7.14 7.57 -0.11
N TYR A 60 -7.73 7.98 -1.22
CA TYR A 60 -7.55 9.33 -1.75
C TYR A 60 -8.28 10.36 -0.88
N GLY A 61 -7.54 11.35 -0.38
CA GLY A 61 -8.06 12.46 0.41
C GLY A 61 -7.71 12.44 1.90
N LEU A 62 -7.00 11.43 2.39
CA LEU A 62 -6.39 11.46 3.73
C LEU A 62 -4.94 11.90 3.65
N LEU A 63 -4.51 12.70 4.63
CA LEU A 63 -3.11 13.02 4.86
C LEU A 63 -2.39 11.81 5.50
N PHE A 64 -1.09 11.70 5.29
CA PHE A 64 -0.32 10.54 5.74
C PHE A 64 -0.30 10.37 7.27
N HIS A 65 -0.36 11.47 8.04
CA HIS A 65 -0.46 11.42 9.50
C HIS A 65 -1.81 10.92 10.02
N GLU A 66 -2.86 10.93 9.18
CA GLU A 66 -4.22 10.45 9.52
C GLU A 66 -4.37 8.94 9.29
N MET A 67 -3.41 8.31 8.59
CA MET A 67 -3.50 6.92 8.18
C MET A 67 -3.61 5.95 9.36
N THR A 68 -4.47 4.94 9.23
CA THR A 68 -4.64 3.83 10.18
C THR A 68 -4.70 2.50 9.43
N ALA A 69 -4.54 1.38 10.14
CA ALA A 69 -4.70 0.04 9.54
C ALA A 69 -6.09 -0.15 8.89
N SER A 70 -7.13 0.40 9.53
CA SER A 70 -8.50 0.34 9.06
C SER A 70 -8.83 1.34 7.95
N SER A 71 -8.04 2.41 7.78
CA SER A 71 -8.28 3.38 6.71
C SER A 71 -7.84 2.88 5.34
N LEU A 72 -6.88 1.96 5.28
CA LEU A 72 -6.34 1.38 4.06
C LEU A 72 -7.39 0.68 3.20
N VAL A 73 -7.30 0.86 1.89
CA VAL A 73 -8.15 0.22 0.89
C VAL A 73 -7.43 -0.98 0.30
N LYS A 74 -8.15 -2.07 0.05
CA LYS A 74 -7.63 -3.23 -0.70
C LYS A 74 -8.11 -3.15 -2.14
N VAL A 75 -7.17 -3.24 -3.07
CA VAL A 75 -7.42 -3.20 -4.52
C VAL A 75 -6.87 -4.45 -5.21
N ASP A 76 -7.41 -4.77 -6.39
CA ASP A 76 -6.86 -5.81 -7.28
C ASP A 76 -5.70 -5.28 -8.13
N GLN A 77 -5.15 -6.12 -9.02
CA GLN A 77 -4.06 -5.71 -9.92
C GLN A 77 -4.45 -4.57 -10.90
N ASN A 78 -5.74 -4.32 -11.12
CA ASN A 78 -6.23 -3.26 -11.99
C ASN A 78 -6.51 -1.95 -11.22
N GLY A 79 -6.37 -1.96 -9.89
CA GLY A 79 -6.70 -0.83 -9.02
C GLY A 79 -8.18 -0.74 -8.65
N GLU A 80 -8.98 -1.77 -8.97
CA GLU A 80 -10.38 -1.84 -8.59
C GLU A 80 -10.51 -2.17 -7.10
N VAL A 81 -11.41 -1.48 -6.40
CA VAL A 81 -11.58 -1.65 -4.96
C VAL A 81 -12.26 -2.99 -4.65
N VAL A 82 -11.52 -3.88 -3.99
CA VAL A 82 -12.00 -5.18 -3.51
C VAL A 82 -12.59 -5.06 -2.11
N GLU A 83 -11.95 -4.27 -1.24
CA GLU A 83 -12.43 -4.02 0.12
C GLU A 83 -12.20 -2.55 0.47
N ALA A 84 -13.28 -1.86 0.85
CA ALA A 84 -13.22 -0.47 1.26
C ALA A 84 -12.55 -0.34 2.63
N GLY A 85 -11.69 0.65 2.78
CA GLY A 85 -11.19 1.10 4.08
C GLY A 85 -12.08 2.19 4.67
N GLY A 86 -11.46 3.20 5.26
CA GLY A 86 -12.14 4.35 5.87
C GLY A 86 -12.85 5.25 4.83
N LEU A 87 -12.35 5.27 3.60
CA LEU A 87 -12.99 5.89 2.44
C LEU A 87 -12.94 4.92 1.26
N ARG A 88 -13.93 4.99 0.36
CA ARG A 88 -14.04 4.09 -0.80
C ARG A 88 -13.31 4.61 -2.05
N ARG A 89 -12.43 5.60 -1.91
CA ARG A 89 -11.77 6.25 -3.05
C ARG A 89 -10.29 5.92 -3.05
N VAL A 90 -9.77 5.48 -4.18
CA VAL A 90 -8.33 5.35 -4.46
C VAL A 90 -8.01 6.30 -5.62
N ASN A 91 -6.77 6.80 -5.70
CA ASN A 91 -6.29 7.53 -6.87
C ASN A 91 -5.86 6.52 -7.95
N PRO A 92 -6.63 6.33 -9.04
CA PRO A 92 -6.31 5.29 -10.02
C PRO A 92 -4.95 5.53 -10.69
N ALA A 93 -4.61 6.80 -10.95
CA ALA A 93 -3.32 7.17 -11.53
C ALA A 93 -2.14 6.84 -10.59
N GLY A 94 -2.35 7.01 -9.28
CA GLY A 94 -1.36 6.68 -8.26
C GLY A 94 -1.06 5.18 -8.20
N PHE A 95 -2.06 4.32 -8.41
CA PHE A 95 -1.86 2.87 -8.34
C PHE A 95 -1.23 2.26 -9.59
N THR A 96 -1.38 2.88 -10.77
CA THR A 96 -0.82 2.34 -12.03
C THR A 96 0.66 1.97 -11.94
N ILE A 97 1.50 2.84 -11.35
CA ILE A 97 2.94 2.59 -11.20
C ILE A 97 3.18 1.43 -10.21
N HIS A 98 2.43 1.39 -9.11
CA HIS A 98 2.55 0.36 -8.08
C HIS A 98 2.17 -1.02 -8.62
N SER A 99 1.08 -1.11 -9.38
CA SER A 99 0.65 -2.35 -10.05
C SER A 99 1.74 -2.86 -10.99
N ALA A 100 2.29 -1.99 -11.84
CA ALA A 100 3.35 -2.39 -12.77
C ALA A 100 4.58 -2.99 -12.05
N VAL A 101 5.03 -2.36 -10.95
CA VAL A 101 6.15 -2.88 -10.14
C VAL A 101 5.80 -4.21 -9.50
N HIS A 102 4.66 -4.30 -8.81
CA HIS A 102 4.25 -5.52 -8.15
C HIS A 102 4.03 -6.69 -9.13
N MET A 103 3.45 -6.44 -10.30
CA MET A 103 3.23 -7.48 -11.31
C MET A 103 4.53 -7.87 -12.01
N GLY A 104 5.50 -6.96 -12.14
CA GLY A 104 6.82 -7.26 -12.67
C GLY A 104 7.77 -7.92 -11.65
N ARG A 105 7.46 -7.83 -10.35
CA ARG A 105 8.32 -8.31 -9.25
C ARG A 105 7.48 -8.97 -8.16
N GLU A 106 7.37 -10.29 -8.21
CA GLU A 106 6.68 -11.08 -7.18
C GLU A 106 7.33 -10.93 -5.78
N ASP A 107 8.64 -10.70 -5.73
CA ASP A 107 9.41 -10.47 -4.51
C ASP A 107 9.24 -9.05 -3.93
N ALA A 108 8.61 -8.13 -4.66
CA ALA A 108 8.28 -6.80 -4.16
C ALA A 108 7.04 -6.86 -3.24
N GLY A 109 7.28 -7.08 -1.95
CA GLY A 109 6.24 -7.10 -0.91
C GLY A 109 5.63 -5.73 -0.62
N ALA A 110 6.37 -4.65 -0.85
CA ALA A 110 5.91 -3.27 -0.71
C ALA A 110 6.59 -2.35 -1.74
N VAL A 111 5.90 -1.27 -2.12
CA VAL A 111 6.40 -0.24 -3.04
C VAL A 111 6.09 1.12 -2.44
N MET A 112 7.07 2.03 -2.46
CA MET A 112 6.93 3.38 -1.90
C MET A 112 7.26 4.41 -2.98
N HIS A 113 6.34 5.36 -3.19
CA HIS A 113 6.55 6.51 -4.05
C HIS A 113 6.38 7.79 -3.24
N LEU A 114 7.45 8.59 -3.19
CA LEU A 114 7.57 9.76 -2.33
C LEU A 114 7.98 10.99 -3.14
N HIS A 115 7.55 12.15 -2.67
CA HIS A 115 7.91 13.46 -3.22
C HIS A 115 8.77 14.26 -2.21
N ALA A 116 9.65 13.58 -1.46
CA ALA A 116 10.57 14.25 -0.55
C ALA A 116 11.44 15.26 -1.31
N ALA A 117 11.57 16.48 -0.79
CA ALA A 117 12.20 17.61 -1.49
C ALA A 117 13.59 17.28 -2.05
N ASP A 118 14.46 16.68 -1.23
CA ASP A 118 15.81 16.30 -1.65
C ASP A 118 15.79 15.20 -2.71
N GLY A 119 14.84 14.26 -2.62
CA GLY A 119 14.65 13.21 -3.62
C GLY A 119 14.20 13.76 -4.97
N VAL A 120 13.28 14.72 -4.97
CA VAL A 120 12.85 15.43 -6.18
C VAL A 120 14.03 16.23 -6.77
N ALA A 121 14.79 16.93 -5.93
CA ALA A 121 15.94 17.72 -6.38
C ALA A 121 16.99 16.84 -7.09
N VAL A 122 17.40 15.72 -6.49
CA VAL A 122 18.29 14.71 -7.10
C VAL A 122 17.69 14.20 -8.43
N SER A 123 16.42 13.79 -8.45
CA SER A 123 15.78 13.27 -9.67
C SER A 123 15.75 14.22 -10.87
N ALA A 124 15.90 15.54 -10.63
CA ALA A 124 15.95 16.56 -11.68
C ALA A 124 17.36 16.78 -12.27
N HIS A 125 18.40 16.17 -11.69
CA HIS A 125 19.76 16.23 -12.22
C HIS A 125 20.00 15.11 -13.23
N ARG A 126 20.86 15.38 -14.22
CA ARG A 126 21.21 14.41 -15.27
C ARG A 126 21.77 13.10 -14.71
N ASP A 127 22.52 13.18 -13.61
CA ASP A 127 23.26 12.05 -13.06
C ASP A 127 22.55 11.40 -11.85
N GLY A 128 21.39 11.95 -11.43
CA GLY A 128 20.73 11.61 -10.16
C GLY A 128 21.37 12.35 -9.00
#